data_AF-B1VG57-F1
#
_entry.id   AF-B1VG57-F1
#
_cell.length_a   1.000
_cell.length_b   1.000
_cell.length_c   1.000
_cell.angle_alpha   90.00
_cell.angle_beta   90.00
_cell.angle_gamma   90.00
#
_symmetry.space_group_name_H-M   'P 1'
#
loop_
_entity.id
_entity.type
_entity.pdbx_description
1 polymer ?
#
loop_
_entity_poly.entity_id
_entity_poly.type
_entity_poly.pdbx_seq_one_letter_code
_entity_poly.pdbx_strand_id
1 'polypeptide(L)'
;MYKTFQGMDDLQHMVEQAYSVPMTSNCMVPRREVLDILDEMRNAIPIEMDDAQDVLDHRDKILHDAEDRADGMVADAEAERDRILEEAHARAEAMVRDAEERATTTVAQAEDEADRLVTEARNEYDHVTSRAAAESDRLIKAGNDSYQRSVDEGIAEQQRLVSESEVVRNAEAEAQRIVQSAHADSDRLRNECDRYVDSTLAEFEESLSATLRSVGRDRAALRKGAGVSGLRSDSNYGDHSYES
;
A
#
# COMPACT_ATOMS: atom_id res chain seq x y z
N MET A 1 -67.81 -34.56 -81.34
CA MET A 1 -68.25 -33.21 -80.92
C MET A 1 -68.68 -32.28 -82.07
N TYR A 2 -68.96 -32.79 -83.28
CA TYR A 2 -69.52 -31.93 -84.35
C TYR A 2 -70.78 -32.50 -84.99
N LYS A 3 -71.02 -33.82 -84.93
CA LYS A 3 -72.13 -34.45 -85.66
C LYS A 3 -73.50 -34.14 -85.06
N THR A 4 -73.64 -34.14 -83.74
CA THR A 4 -74.90 -33.75 -83.08
C THR A 4 -75.27 -32.29 -83.36
N PHE A 5 -74.33 -31.36 -83.18
CA PHE A 5 -74.56 -29.94 -83.45
C PHE A 5 -74.80 -29.68 -84.94
N GLN A 6 -74.04 -30.34 -85.82
CA GLN A 6 -74.24 -30.28 -87.25
C GLN A 6 -75.62 -30.83 -87.66
N GLY A 7 -76.08 -31.93 -87.07
CA GLY A 7 -77.43 -32.45 -87.30
C GLY A 7 -78.52 -31.49 -86.81
N MET A 8 -78.32 -30.79 -85.69
CA MET A 8 -79.23 -29.74 -85.22
C MET A 8 -79.29 -28.57 -86.20
N ASP A 9 -78.12 -28.11 -86.67
CA ASP A 9 -78.01 -27.00 -87.62
C ASP A 9 -78.60 -27.36 -88.99
N ASP A 10 -78.37 -28.59 -89.47
CA ASP A 10 -78.92 -29.11 -90.73
C ASP A 10 -80.45 -29.26 -90.64
N LEU A 11 -80.98 -29.72 -89.50
CA LEU A 11 -82.42 -29.79 -89.26
C LEU A 11 -83.04 -28.40 -89.19
N GLN A 12 -82.40 -27.45 -88.50
CA GLN A 12 -82.84 -26.06 -88.44
C GLN A 12 -82.88 -25.45 -89.84
N HIS A 13 -81.80 -25.62 -90.63
CA HIS A 13 -81.72 -25.11 -91.99
C HIS A 13 -82.82 -25.69 -92.89
N MET A 14 -83.11 -27.00 -92.74
CA MET A 14 -84.19 -27.66 -93.48
C MET A 14 -85.58 -27.12 -93.11
N VAL A 15 -85.80 -26.78 -91.84
CA VAL A 15 -87.06 -26.17 -91.38
C VAL A 15 -87.17 -24.71 -91.84
N GLU A 16 -86.07 -23.97 -91.86
CA GLU A 16 -86.01 -22.58 -92.34
C GLU A 16 -86.29 -22.47 -93.85
N GLN A 17 -85.84 -23.45 -94.65
CA GLN A 17 -86.08 -23.50 -96.09
C GLN A 17 -87.38 -24.22 -96.49
N ALA A 18 -88.14 -24.72 -95.52
CA ALA A 18 -89.36 -25.48 -95.76
C ALA A 18 -90.46 -24.60 -96.40
N TYR A 19 -91.21 -25.18 -97.35
CA TYR A 19 -92.33 -24.49 -97.97
C TYR A 19 -93.49 -24.32 -96.98
N SER A 20 -93.99 -23.09 -96.79
CA SER A 20 -95.14 -22.83 -95.92
C SER A 20 -96.46 -23.19 -96.60
N VAL A 21 -97.39 -23.78 -95.84
CA VAL A 21 -98.73 -24.11 -96.33
C VAL A 21 -99.65 -22.90 -96.13
N PRO A 22 -100.27 -22.35 -97.20
CA PRO A 22 -101.05 -21.11 -97.14
C PRO A 22 -102.16 -21.14 -96.10
N MET A 23 -102.36 -20.02 -95.38
CA MET A 23 -103.38 -19.87 -94.32
C MET A 23 -103.21 -20.82 -93.12
N THR A 24 -102.02 -21.40 -92.92
CA THR A 24 -101.68 -22.20 -91.74
C THR A 24 -100.29 -21.85 -91.22
N SER A 25 -100.00 -22.18 -89.96
CA SER A 25 -98.64 -22.07 -89.39
C SER A 25 -97.75 -23.27 -89.72
N ASN A 26 -98.16 -24.14 -90.66
CA ASN A 26 -97.47 -25.38 -90.96
C ASN A 26 -96.49 -25.22 -92.14
N CYS A 27 -95.35 -25.92 -92.08
CA CYS A 27 -94.39 -26.01 -93.16
C CYS A 27 -94.25 -27.47 -93.65
N MET A 28 -93.95 -27.65 -94.94
CA MET A 28 -93.74 -28.94 -95.57
C MET A 28 -92.24 -29.23 -95.66
N VAL A 29 -91.81 -30.25 -94.93
CA VAL A 29 -90.42 -30.74 -94.90
C VAL A 29 -90.32 -32.14 -95.53
N PRO A 30 -89.20 -32.48 -96.22
CA PRO A 30 -88.95 -33.84 -96.69
C PRO A 30 -88.83 -34.81 -95.50
N ARG A 31 -89.90 -35.55 -95.21
CA ARG A 31 -89.99 -36.43 -94.03
C ARG A 31 -88.83 -37.41 -93.89
N ARG A 32 -88.31 -37.96 -95.00
CA ARG A 32 -87.22 -38.94 -94.98
C ARG A 32 -85.91 -38.31 -94.49
N GLU A 33 -85.55 -37.17 -95.05
CA GLU A 33 -84.31 -36.45 -94.70
C GLU A 33 -84.34 -35.96 -93.25
N VAL A 34 -85.49 -35.45 -92.78
CA VAL A 34 -85.68 -35.07 -91.37
C VAL A 34 -85.49 -36.27 -90.43
N LEU A 35 -86.08 -37.43 -90.77
CA LEU A 35 -85.94 -38.63 -89.94
C LEU A 35 -84.52 -39.17 -89.94
N ASP A 36 -83.82 -39.12 -91.08
CA ASP A 36 -82.43 -39.55 -91.19
C ASP A 36 -81.51 -38.68 -90.31
N ILE A 37 -81.69 -37.34 -90.32
CA ILE A 37 -80.96 -36.42 -89.44
C ILE A 37 -81.29 -36.65 -87.95
N LEU A 38 -82.57 -36.85 -87.63
CA LEU A 38 -82.99 -37.13 -86.25
C LEU A 38 -82.45 -38.47 -85.73
N ASP A 39 -82.36 -39.50 -86.58
CA ASP A 39 -81.76 -40.78 -86.22
C ASP A 39 -80.23 -40.68 -86.09
N GLU A 40 -79.56 -39.86 -86.92
CA GLU A 40 -78.13 -39.54 -86.75
C GLU A 40 -77.87 -38.83 -85.42
N MET A 41 -78.63 -37.76 -85.12
CA MET A 41 -78.56 -37.07 -83.83
C MET A 41 -78.88 -38.00 -82.65
N ARG A 42 -79.90 -38.85 -82.78
CA ARG A 42 -80.28 -39.82 -81.75
C ARG A 42 -79.15 -40.81 -81.45
N ASN A 43 -78.37 -41.21 -82.46
CA ASN A 43 -77.24 -42.12 -82.28
C ASN A 43 -75.97 -41.39 -81.79
N ALA A 44 -75.79 -40.12 -82.17
CA ALA A 44 -74.61 -39.35 -81.81
C ALA A 44 -74.69 -38.78 -80.38
N ILE A 45 -75.83 -38.21 -79.97
CA ILE A 45 -76.02 -37.58 -78.64
C ILE A 45 -75.56 -38.46 -77.49
N PRO A 46 -75.95 -39.75 -77.37
CA PRO A 46 -75.53 -40.58 -76.26
C PRO A 46 -74.01 -40.75 -76.19
N ILE A 47 -73.34 -40.89 -77.34
CA ILE A 47 -71.88 -41.04 -77.43
C ILE A 47 -71.19 -39.75 -76.97
N GLU A 48 -71.68 -38.60 -77.40
CA GLU A 48 -71.07 -37.32 -77.02
C GLU A 48 -71.38 -36.90 -75.58
N MET A 49 -72.50 -37.36 -75.03
CA MET A 49 -72.75 -37.25 -73.60
C MET A 49 -71.84 -38.17 -72.79
N ASP A 50 -71.58 -39.39 -73.26
CA ASP A 50 -70.63 -40.33 -72.65
C ASP A 50 -69.21 -39.74 -72.62
N ASP A 51 -68.72 -39.25 -73.77
CA ASP A 51 -67.43 -38.55 -73.88
C ASP A 51 -67.33 -37.35 -72.92
N ALA A 52 -68.43 -36.58 -72.76
CA ALA A 52 -68.46 -35.44 -71.87
C ALA A 52 -68.44 -35.87 -70.39
N GLN A 53 -69.12 -36.96 -70.04
CA GLN A 53 -69.06 -37.53 -68.69
C GLN A 53 -67.66 -38.08 -68.39
N ASP A 54 -67.02 -38.77 -69.33
CA ASP A 54 -65.64 -39.26 -69.17
C ASP A 54 -64.65 -38.12 -68.86
N VAL A 55 -64.81 -36.96 -69.53
CA VAL A 55 -63.98 -35.78 -69.25
C VAL A 55 -64.27 -35.20 -67.87
N LEU A 56 -65.53 -35.17 -67.43
CA LEU A 56 -65.91 -34.71 -66.10
C LEU A 56 -65.38 -35.63 -65.01
N ASP A 57 -65.52 -36.95 -65.17
CA ASP A 57 -64.98 -37.96 -64.25
C ASP A 57 -63.45 -37.88 -64.18
N HIS A 58 -62.79 -37.69 -65.33
CA HIS A 58 -61.34 -37.50 -65.36
C HIS A 58 -60.91 -36.22 -64.64
N ARG A 59 -61.63 -35.12 -64.83
CA ARG A 59 -61.39 -33.86 -64.11
C ARG A 59 -61.57 -34.04 -62.61
N ASP A 60 -62.65 -34.67 -62.19
CA ASP A 60 -62.95 -34.87 -60.76
C ASP A 60 -61.89 -35.77 -60.11
N LYS A 61 -61.42 -36.79 -60.83
CA LYS A 61 -60.27 -37.58 -60.41
C LYS A 61 -59.00 -36.75 -60.27
N ILE A 62 -58.66 -35.90 -61.24
CA ILE A 62 -57.48 -35.02 -61.16
C ILE A 62 -57.57 -34.08 -59.97
N LEU A 63 -58.75 -33.49 -59.72
CA LEU A 63 -58.97 -32.58 -58.60
C LEU A 63 -58.78 -33.31 -57.27
N HIS A 64 -59.38 -34.49 -57.13
CA HIS A 64 -59.22 -35.31 -55.93
C HIS A 64 -57.76 -35.72 -55.70
N ASP A 65 -57.08 -36.22 -56.74
CA ASP A 65 -55.66 -36.58 -56.67
C ASP A 65 -54.76 -35.36 -56.36
N ALA A 66 -55.17 -34.15 -56.74
CA ALA A 66 -54.45 -32.92 -56.42
C ALA A 66 -54.70 -32.45 -54.98
N GLU A 67 -55.95 -32.55 -54.50
CA GLU A 67 -56.33 -32.27 -53.11
C GLU A 67 -55.61 -33.21 -52.15
N ASP A 68 -55.66 -34.53 -52.40
CA ASP A 68 -54.97 -35.54 -51.57
C ASP A 68 -53.45 -35.29 -51.50
N ARG A 69 -52.85 -34.89 -52.63
CA ARG A 69 -51.41 -34.54 -52.66
C ARG A 69 -51.10 -33.25 -51.92
N ALA A 70 -51.98 -32.25 -52.00
CA ALA A 70 -51.82 -31.01 -51.26
C ALA A 70 -51.92 -31.25 -49.75
N ASP A 71 -52.92 -32.02 -49.33
CA ASP A 71 -53.12 -32.40 -47.93
C ASP A 71 -51.94 -33.21 -47.39
N GLY A 72 -51.45 -34.18 -48.18
CA GLY A 72 -50.24 -34.92 -47.84
C GLY A 72 -49.00 -34.03 -47.69
N MET A 73 -48.80 -33.09 -48.61
CA MET A 73 -47.68 -32.15 -48.54
C MET A 73 -47.75 -31.24 -47.32
N VAL A 74 -48.95 -30.76 -46.95
CA VAL A 74 -49.15 -29.94 -45.76
C VAL A 74 -48.88 -30.78 -44.50
N ALA A 75 -49.41 -31.99 -44.41
CA ALA A 75 -49.18 -32.88 -43.28
C ALA A 75 -47.69 -33.20 -43.09
N ASP A 76 -46.97 -33.51 -44.17
CA ASP A 76 -45.52 -33.75 -44.14
C ASP A 76 -44.75 -32.51 -43.70
N ALA A 77 -45.11 -31.33 -44.21
CA ALA A 77 -44.48 -30.07 -43.84
C ALA A 77 -44.73 -29.70 -42.36
N GLU A 78 -45.93 -29.95 -41.84
CA GLU A 78 -46.27 -29.73 -40.43
C GLU A 78 -45.51 -30.70 -39.51
N ALA A 79 -45.41 -31.98 -39.89
CA ALA A 79 -44.65 -32.97 -39.13
C ALA A 79 -43.15 -32.62 -39.08
N GLU A 80 -42.57 -32.17 -40.19
CA GLU A 80 -41.17 -31.77 -40.23
C GLU A 80 -40.95 -30.46 -39.45
N ARG A 81 -41.86 -29.49 -39.54
CA ARG A 81 -41.83 -28.28 -38.70
C ARG A 81 -41.79 -28.65 -37.22
N ASP A 82 -42.67 -29.53 -36.78
CA ASP A 82 -42.78 -29.91 -35.36
C ASP A 82 -41.52 -30.62 -34.89
N ARG A 83 -40.96 -31.53 -35.69
CA ARG A 83 -39.65 -32.14 -35.41
C ARG A 83 -38.53 -31.11 -35.28
N ILE A 84 -38.44 -30.15 -36.20
CA ILE A 84 -37.40 -29.10 -36.15
C ILE A 84 -37.56 -28.24 -34.90
N LEU A 85 -38.79 -27.87 -34.55
CA LEU A 85 -39.06 -27.08 -33.35
C LEU A 85 -38.70 -27.84 -32.08
N GLU A 86 -39.09 -29.11 -31.95
CA GLU A 86 -38.72 -29.95 -30.81
C GLU A 86 -37.21 -30.07 -30.66
N GLU A 87 -36.50 -30.33 -31.76
CA GLU A 87 -35.04 -30.42 -31.75
C GLU A 87 -34.38 -29.07 -31.38
N ALA A 88 -34.87 -27.96 -31.95
CA ALA A 88 -34.35 -26.64 -31.64
C ALA A 88 -34.57 -26.26 -30.18
N HIS A 89 -35.75 -26.57 -29.62
CA HIS A 89 -36.06 -26.37 -28.21
C HIS A 89 -35.15 -27.22 -27.31
N ALA A 90 -34.99 -28.51 -27.59
CA ALA A 90 -34.11 -29.39 -26.82
C ALA A 90 -32.65 -28.91 -26.84
N ARG A 91 -32.16 -28.46 -28.00
CA ARG A 91 -30.80 -27.89 -28.13
C ARG A 91 -30.66 -26.58 -27.35
N ALA A 92 -31.66 -25.70 -27.39
CA ALA A 92 -31.65 -24.45 -26.65
C ALA A 92 -31.63 -24.68 -25.12
N GLU A 93 -32.47 -25.60 -24.63
CA GLU A 93 -32.49 -25.97 -23.21
C GLU A 93 -31.16 -26.58 -22.75
N ALA A 94 -30.56 -27.44 -23.57
CA ALA A 94 -29.24 -28.00 -23.26
C ALA A 94 -28.15 -26.92 -23.22
N MET A 95 -28.19 -25.95 -24.13
CA MET A 95 -27.24 -24.82 -24.15
C MET A 95 -27.40 -23.93 -22.92
N VAL A 96 -28.64 -23.60 -22.52
CA VAL A 96 -28.90 -22.80 -21.32
C VAL A 96 -28.37 -23.52 -20.08
N ARG A 97 -28.63 -24.83 -19.96
CA ARG A 97 -28.14 -25.63 -18.83
C ARG A 97 -26.62 -25.69 -18.74
N ASP A 98 -25.94 -25.93 -19.86
CA ASP A 98 -24.47 -25.91 -19.93
C ASP A 98 -23.90 -24.53 -19.59
N ALA A 99 -24.54 -23.45 -20.07
CA ALA A 99 -24.15 -22.08 -19.73
C ALA A 99 -24.34 -21.78 -18.23
N GLU A 100 -25.45 -22.20 -17.62
CA GLU A 100 -25.72 -22.05 -16.19
C GLU A 100 -24.72 -22.83 -15.32
N GLU A 101 -24.39 -24.07 -15.71
CA GLU A 101 -23.40 -24.89 -15.03
C GLU A 101 -22.00 -24.27 -15.09
N ARG A 102 -21.58 -23.78 -16.25
CA ARG A 102 -20.30 -23.08 -16.43
C ARG A 102 -20.26 -21.77 -15.66
N ALA A 103 -21.35 -21.00 -15.68
CA ALA A 103 -21.44 -19.76 -14.92
C ALA A 103 -21.31 -20.02 -13.41
N THR A 104 -22.03 -21.02 -12.89
CA THR A 104 -21.97 -21.42 -11.48
C THR A 104 -20.56 -21.87 -11.10
N THR A 105 -19.92 -22.68 -11.95
CA THR A 105 -18.54 -23.14 -11.74
C THR A 105 -17.55 -21.97 -11.74
N THR A 106 -17.70 -21.03 -12.67
CA THR A 106 -16.82 -19.86 -12.80
C THR A 106 -16.96 -18.94 -11.59
N VAL A 107 -18.19 -18.70 -11.13
CA VAL A 107 -18.44 -17.89 -9.93
C VAL A 107 -17.83 -18.56 -8.70
N ALA A 108 -18.05 -19.86 -8.50
CA ALA A 108 -17.47 -20.59 -7.37
C ALA A 108 -15.93 -20.55 -7.39
N GLN A 109 -15.32 -20.72 -8.56
CA GLN A 109 -13.86 -20.60 -8.71
C GLN A 109 -13.35 -19.20 -8.39
N ALA A 110 -14.06 -18.16 -8.85
CA ALA A 110 -13.69 -16.77 -8.58
C ALA A 110 -13.84 -16.41 -7.09
N GLU A 111 -14.86 -16.94 -6.41
CA GLU A 111 -15.05 -16.79 -4.96
C GLU A 111 -13.91 -17.47 -4.19
N ASP A 112 -13.57 -18.72 -4.53
CA ASP A 112 -12.45 -19.46 -3.93
C ASP A 112 -11.11 -18.73 -4.13
N GLU A 113 -10.88 -18.16 -5.32
CA GLU A 113 -9.67 -17.39 -5.61
C GLU A 113 -9.61 -16.08 -4.81
N ALA A 114 -10.73 -15.37 -4.71
CA ALA A 114 -10.84 -14.15 -3.92
C ALA A 114 -10.54 -14.41 -2.44
N ASP A 115 -11.09 -15.49 -1.86
CA ASP A 115 -10.85 -15.87 -0.47
C ASP A 115 -9.38 -16.24 -0.21
N ARG A 116 -8.75 -16.95 -1.16
CA ARG A 116 -7.31 -17.24 -1.09
C ARG A 116 -6.47 -15.98 -1.12
N LEU A 117 -6.75 -15.06 -2.05
CA LEU A 117 -6.01 -13.82 -2.20
C LEU A 117 -6.15 -12.93 -0.95
N VAL A 118 -7.36 -12.81 -0.40
CA VAL A 118 -7.60 -12.05 0.84
C VAL A 118 -6.83 -12.67 2.02
N THR A 119 -6.81 -13.99 2.13
CA THR A 119 -6.09 -14.70 3.20
C THR A 119 -4.59 -14.51 3.06
N GLU A 120 -4.05 -14.65 1.85
CA GLU A 120 -2.63 -14.41 1.57
C GLU A 120 -2.22 -12.97 1.87
N ALA A 121 -3.00 -12.00 1.39
CA ALA A 121 -2.74 -10.58 1.63
C ALA A 121 -2.76 -10.23 3.11
N ARG A 122 -3.68 -10.80 3.91
CA ARG A 122 -3.72 -10.63 5.36
C ARG A 122 -2.48 -11.19 6.04
N ASN A 123 -2.06 -12.40 5.66
CA ASN A 123 -0.86 -13.02 6.21
C ASN A 123 0.41 -12.22 5.87
N GLU A 124 0.53 -11.72 4.65
CA GLU A 124 1.64 -10.88 4.23
C GLU A 124 1.64 -9.54 5.00
N TYR A 125 0.47 -8.91 5.11
CA TYR A 125 0.29 -7.69 5.88
C TYR A 125 0.73 -7.89 7.34
N ASP A 126 0.25 -8.94 8.00
CA ASP A 126 0.59 -9.27 9.39
C ASP A 126 2.10 -9.53 9.54
N HIS A 127 2.71 -10.23 8.58
CA HIS A 127 4.15 -10.50 8.59
C HIS A 127 4.97 -9.20 8.44
N VAL A 128 4.62 -8.34 7.48
CA VAL A 128 5.33 -7.08 7.23
C VAL A 128 5.18 -6.14 8.42
N THR A 129 3.97 -5.98 8.94
CA THR A 129 3.69 -5.10 10.08
C THR A 129 4.35 -5.59 11.36
N SER A 130 4.30 -6.91 11.65
CA SER A 130 4.97 -7.50 12.81
C SER A 130 6.49 -7.31 12.75
N ARG A 131 7.09 -7.52 11.56
CA ARG A 131 8.52 -7.30 11.36
C ARG A 131 8.90 -5.83 11.55
N ALA A 132 8.13 -4.91 10.97
CA ALA A 132 8.37 -3.47 11.09
C ALA A 132 8.23 -2.99 12.54
N ALA A 133 7.22 -3.48 13.28
CA ALA A 133 7.05 -3.17 14.70
C ALA A 133 8.25 -3.67 15.53
N ALA A 134 8.67 -4.92 15.32
CA ALA A 134 9.83 -5.49 16.00
C ALA A 134 11.14 -4.75 15.67
N GLU A 135 11.31 -4.29 14.44
CA GLU A 135 12.46 -3.48 14.03
C GLU A 135 12.42 -2.09 14.66
N SER A 136 11.26 -1.43 14.66
CA SER A 136 11.04 -0.14 15.31
C SER A 136 11.40 -0.20 16.80
N ASP A 137 10.91 -1.20 17.53
CA ASP A 137 11.21 -1.39 18.94
C ASP A 137 12.71 -1.60 19.20
N ARG A 138 13.39 -2.35 18.33
CA ARG A 138 14.84 -2.55 18.41
C ARG A 138 15.60 -1.26 18.19
N LEU A 139 15.20 -0.45 17.21
CA LEU A 139 15.85 0.83 16.92
C LEU A 139 15.65 1.84 18.06
N ILE A 140 14.44 1.92 18.62
CA ILE A 140 14.15 2.77 19.78
C ILE A 140 15.01 2.33 20.97
N LYS A 141 15.05 1.03 21.27
CA LYS A 141 15.88 0.50 22.35
C LYS A 141 17.36 0.80 22.14
N ALA A 142 17.89 0.50 20.96
CA ALA A 142 19.30 0.76 20.64
C ALA A 142 19.63 2.26 20.71
N GLY A 143 18.72 3.12 20.25
CA GLY A 143 18.84 4.58 20.34
C GLY A 143 18.89 5.04 21.80
N ASN A 144 17.99 4.56 22.64
CA ASN A 144 17.96 4.89 24.07
C ASN A 144 19.22 4.41 24.80
N ASP A 145 19.67 3.18 24.52
CA ASP A 145 20.90 2.62 25.10
C ASP A 145 22.14 3.44 24.67
N SER A 146 22.18 3.89 23.41
CA SER A 146 23.25 4.77 22.93
C SER A 146 23.19 6.15 23.59
N TYR A 147 21.99 6.74 23.68
CA TYR A 147 21.78 8.04 24.32
C TYR A 147 22.22 8.00 25.79
N GLN A 148 21.80 6.98 26.53
CA GLN A 148 22.17 6.82 27.93
C GLN A 148 23.69 6.73 28.11
N ARG A 149 24.36 5.92 27.28
CA ARG A 149 25.83 5.82 27.31
C ARG A 149 26.51 7.17 27.06
N SER A 150 26.06 7.94 26.08
CA SER A 150 26.63 9.27 25.80
C SER A 150 26.38 10.26 26.94
N VAL A 151 25.22 10.18 27.60
CA VAL A 151 24.93 10.99 28.80
C VAL A 151 25.84 10.60 29.95
N ASP A 152 25.98 9.30 30.23
CA ASP A 152 26.83 8.79 31.30
C ASP A 152 28.30 9.16 31.09
N GLU A 153 28.80 9.01 29.85
CA GLU A 153 30.15 9.42 29.45
C GLU A 153 30.34 10.93 29.59
N GLY A 154 29.36 11.73 29.17
CA GLY A 154 29.38 13.19 29.32
C GLY A 154 29.42 13.64 30.79
N ILE A 155 28.65 12.99 31.67
CA ILE A 155 28.65 13.27 33.11
C ILE A 155 30.00 12.88 33.72
N ALA A 156 30.54 11.72 33.37
CA ALA A 156 31.84 11.28 33.86
C ALA A 156 32.96 12.25 33.46
N GLU A 157 32.95 12.71 32.20
CA GLU A 157 33.91 13.69 31.71
C GLU A 157 33.74 15.06 32.36
N GLN A 158 32.50 15.52 32.54
CA GLN A 158 32.20 16.74 33.29
C GLN A 158 32.77 16.66 34.71
N GLN A 159 32.56 15.55 35.42
CA GLN A 159 33.08 15.35 36.77
C GLN A 159 34.61 15.37 36.80
N ARG A 160 35.27 14.75 35.81
CA ARG A 160 36.73 14.78 35.67
C ARG A 160 37.25 16.22 35.51
N LEU A 161 36.66 17.00 34.60
CA LEU A 161 37.06 18.39 34.36
C LEU A 161 36.83 19.30 35.58
N VAL A 162 35.73 19.10 36.31
CA VAL A 162 35.47 19.84 37.57
C VAL A 162 36.53 19.51 38.61
N SER A 163 36.86 18.22 38.81
CA SER A 163 37.90 17.80 39.75
C SER A 163 39.27 18.39 39.40
N GLU A 164 39.66 18.35 38.12
CA GLU A 164 40.90 18.98 37.64
C GLU A 164 40.92 20.49 37.91
N SER A 165 39.82 21.19 37.66
CA SER A 165 39.70 22.63 37.93
C SER A 165 39.76 22.96 39.43
N GLU A 166 39.16 22.14 40.30
CA GLU A 166 39.23 22.30 41.76
C GLU A 166 40.65 22.11 42.29
N VAL A 167 41.39 21.12 41.78
CA VAL A 167 42.79 20.89 42.15
C VAL A 167 43.63 22.11 41.77
N VAL A 168 43.46 22.64 40.55
CA VAL A 168 44.16 23.86 40.10
C VAL A 168 43.84 25.04 41.02
N ARG A 169 42.56 25.28 41.32
CA ARG A 169 42.13 26.38 42.20
C ARG A 169 42.72 26.27 43.61
N ASN A 170 42.74 25.05 44.18
CA ASN A 170 43.32 24.81 45.50
C ASN A 170 44.84 24.99 45.50
N ALA A 171 45.53 24.53 44.46
CA ALA A 171 46.97 24.71 44.30
C ALA A 171 47.35 26.20 44.17
N GLU A 172 46.59 26.98 43.41
CA GLU A 172 46.78 28.43 43.29
C GLU A 172 46.57 29.14 44.64
N ALA A 173 45.53 28.78 45.38
CA ALA A 173 45.26 29.34 46.70
C ALA A 173 46.37 28.99 47.72
N GLU A 174 46.91 27.77 47.68
CA GLU A 174 48.03 27.35 48.52
C GLU A 174 49.31 28.10 48.16
N ALA A 175 49.63 28.20 46.87
CA ALA A 175 50.79 28.93 46.38
C ALA A 175 50.76 30.39 46.81
N GLN A 176 49.60 31.06 46.69
CA GLN A 176 49.41 32.42 47.17
C GLN A 176 49.64 32.53 48.69
N ARG A 177 49.17 31.55 49.48
CA ARG A 177 49.37 31.53 50.93
C ARG A 177 50.85 31.35 51.30
N ILE A 178 51.55 30.44 50.64
CA ILE A 178 52.99 30.21 50.84
C ILE A 178 53.78 31.48 50.50
N VAL A 179 53.48 32.12 49.37
CA VAL A 179 54.13 33.38 48.98
C VAL A 179 53.88 34.48 50.01
N GLN A 180 52.64 34.65 50.47
CA GLN A 180 52.31 35.62 51.52
C GLN A 180 53.02 35.31 52.84
N SER A 181 53.06 34.05 53.28
CA SER A 181 53.78 33.63 54.49
C SER A 181 55.29 33.87 54.36
N ALA A 182 55.88 33.53 53.22
CA ALA A 182 57.30 33.73 52.97
C ALA A 182 57.68 35.21 52.97
N HIS A 183 56.83 36.08 52.42
CA HIS A 183 57.00 37.53 52.52
C HIS A 183 56.91 38.01 53.97
N ALA A 184 55.90 37.59 54.71
CA ALA A 184 55.74 37.95 56.13
C ALA A 184 56.91 37.45 57.00
N ASP A 185 57.39 36.23 56.77
CA ASP A 185 58.56 35.66 57.46
C ASP A 185 59.86 36.38 57.08
N SER A 186 60.02 36.76 55.82
CA SER A 186 61.18 37.55 55.36
C SER A 186 61.20 38.93 56.02
N ASP A 187 60.05 39.60 56.10
CA ASP A 187 59.93 40.89 56.78
C ASP A 187 60.17 40.74 58.28
N ARG A 188 59.68 39.66 58.90
CA ARG A 188 59.95 39.33 60.31
C ARG A 188 61.44 39.10 60.55
N LEU A 189 62.10 38.28 59.74
CA LEU A 189 63.53 37.98 59.85
C LEU A 189 64.38 39.25 59.68
N ARG A 190 64.04 40.11 58.72
CA ARG A 190 64.71 41.41 58.54
C ARG A 190 64.59 42.25 59.80
N ASN A 191 63.39 42.40 60.35
CA ASN A 191 63.18 43.14 61.58
C ASN A 191 63.92 42.54 62.79
N GLU A 192 63.98 41.21 62.90
CA GLU A 192 64.73 40.52 63.96
C GLU A 192 66.26 40.72 63.80
N CYS A 193 66.78 40.60 62.58
CA CYS A 193 68.18 40.89 62.26
C CYS A 193 68.54 42.35 62.56
N ASP A 194 67.70 43.31 62.14
CA ASP A 194 67.92 44.73 62.40
C ASP A 194 67.98 45.00 63.91
N ARG A 195 67.07 44.42 64.70
CA ARG A 195 67.11 44.51 66.17
C ARG A 195 68.34 43.87 66.78
N TYR A 196 68.77 42.71 66.28
CA TYR A 196 69.96 42.02 66.78
C TYR A 196 71.24 42.80 66.48
N VAL A 197 71.36 43.35 65.27
CA VAL A 197 72.48 44.22 64.90
C VAL A 197 72.51 45.46 65.78
N ASP A 198 71.36 46.10 65.99
CA ASP A 198 71.25 47.28 66.86
C ASP A 198 71.65 46.97 68.31
N SER A 199 71.17 45.86 68.89
CA SER A 199 71.54 45.47 70.25
C SER A 199 73.03 45.11 70.36
N THR A 200 73.58 44.39 69.40
CA THR A 200 75.00 44.01 69.37
C THR A 200 75.89 45.24 69.23
N LEU A 201 75.50 46.21 68.39
CA LEU A 201 76.23 47.48 68.26
C LEU A 201 76.15 48.30 69.55
N ALA A 202 75.01 48.33 70.23
CA ALA A 202 74.87 49.00 71.52
C ALA A 202 75.76 48.35 72.61
N GLU A 203 75.81 47.02 72.68
CA GLU A 203 76.71 46.28 73.60
C GLU A 203 78.20 46.54 73.27
N PHE A 204 78.54 46.62 71.98
CA PHE A 204 79.89 46.95 71.53
C PHE A 204 80.25 48.40 71.87
N GLU A 205 79.33 49.34 71.70
CA GLU A 205 79.48 50.74 72.11
C GLU A 205 79.70 50.86 73.63
N GLU A 206 78.95 50.10 74.42
CA GLU A 206 79.11 50.05 75.88
C GLU A 206 80.50 49.51 76.25
N SER A 207 80.93 48.44 75.60
CA SER A 207 82.25 47.81 75.81
C SER A 207 83.40 48.74 75.44
N LEU A 208 83.31 49.44 74.30
CA LEU A 208 84.28 50.46 73.89
C LEU A 208 84.28 51.65 74.86
N SER A 209 83.12 52.11 75.31
CA SER A 209 82.99 53.16 76.31
C SER A 209 83.61 52.76 77.64
N ALA A 210 83.43 51.51 78.08
CA ALA A 210 84.06 50.97 79.28
C ALA A 210 85.59 50.88 79.12
N THR A 211 86.06 50.45 77.96
CA THR A 211 87.49 50.38 77.62
C THR A 211 88.11 51.78 77.57
N LEU A 212 87.47 52.76 76.92
CA LEU A 212 87.88 54.16 76.92
C LEU A 212 87.90 54.77 78.33
N ARG A 213 86.93 54.43 79.19
CA ARG A 213 86.94 54.80 80.62
C ARG A 213 88.12 54.14 81.37
N SER A 214 88.50 52.91 81.03
CA SER A 214 89.70 52.25 81.58
C SER A 214 90.97 52.95 81.13
N VAL A 215 91.13 53.20 79.82
CA VAL A 215 92.28 53.94 79.27
C VAL A 215 92.35 55.36 79.83
N GLY A 216 91.21 56.02 80.04
CA GLY A 216 91.13 57.32 80.70
C GLY A 216 91.60 57.26 82.16
N ARG A 217 91.24 56.21 82.90
CA ARG A 217 91.75 55.94 84.26
C ARG A 217 93.25 55.64 84.27
N ASP A 218 93.75 54.82 83.35
CA ASP A 218 95.18 54.50 83.23
C ASP A 218 96.01 55.72 82.82
N ARG A 219 95.50 56.57 81.92
CA ARG A 219 96.10 57.88 81.60
C ARG A 219 96.11 58.82 82.80
N ALA A 220 95.03 58.84 83.58
CA ALA A 220 94.97 59.66 84.80
C ALA A 220 95.91 59.13 85.88
N ALA A 221 96.09 57.81 85.99
CA ALA A 221 97.01 57.15 86.90
C ALA A 221 98.48 57.38 86.51
N LEU A 222 98.83 57.31 85.21
CA LEU A 222 100.15 57.71 84.69
C LEU A 222 100.45 59.20 84.91
N ARG A 223 99.42 60.03 85.07
CA ARG A 223 99.55 61.45 85.43
C ARG A 223 99.69 61.69 86.94
N LYS A 224 99.47 60.69 87.79
CA LYS A 224 99.41 60.82 89.26
C LYS A 224 100.38 59.93 90.05
N GLY A 225 101.19 59.09 89.41
CA GLY A 225 102.01 58.11 90.13
C GLY A 225 103.39 57.83 89.53
N ALA A 226 104.32 58.76 89.72
CA ALA A 226 105.75 58.45 89.87
C ALA A 226 106.12 58.66 91.35
N GLY A 227 106.52 57.58 92.03
CA GLY A 227 107.02 57.54 93.42
C GLY A 227 106.11 56.77 94.40
N VAL A 228 106.09 55.43 94.43
CA VAL A 228 107.00 54.51 95.20
C VAL A 228 106.80 54.69 96.73
N SER A 229 106.53 53.70 97.59
CA SER A 229 106.64 52.24 97.61
C SER A 229 105.90 51.66 98.85
N GLY A 230 105.43 50.41 98.78
CA GLY A 230 105.84 49.39 99.75
C GLY A 230 104.94 49.00 100.93
N LEU A 231 104.75 47.67 101.04
CA LEU A 231 104.53 46.82 102.23
C LEU A 231 103.10 46.56 102.78
N ARG A 232 102.57 45.41 102.35
CA ARG A 232 102.00 44.25 103.10
C ARG A 232 101.64 44.44 104.59
N SER A 233 100.40 44.09 104.96
CA SER A 233 100.03 42.79 105.58
C SER A 233 98.58 42.78 106.09
N ASP A 234 97.85 41.74 105.70
CA ASP A 234 96.70 41.03 106.30
C ASP A 234 95.59 41.70 107.13
N SER A 235 94.34 41.44 106.68
CA SER A 235 93.15 41.00 107.45
C SER A 235 92.04 40.67 106.43
N ASN A 236 91.77 39.41 106.10
CA ASN A 236 90.94 38.42 106.81
C ASN A 236 89.41 38.63 106.67
N TYR A 237 88.79 37.74 105.88
CA TYR A 237 87.42 37.18 105.93
C TYR A 237 86.21 38.14 105.93
N GLY A 238 85.15 37.95 105.14
CA GLY A 238 84.75 36.88 104.23
C GLY A 238 83.24 37.05 103.98
N ASP A 239 82.75 36.72 102.78
CA ASP A 239 81.34 36.36 102.61
C ASP A 239 81.15 35.52 101.34
N HIS A 240 80.41 34.43 101.49
CA HIS A 240 80.13 33.39 100.52
C HIS A 240 78.87 33.78 99.72
N SER A 241 78.92 33.77 98.38
CA SER A 241 78.44 32.68 97.50
C SER A 241 76.92 32.40 97.59
N TYR A 242 76.18 32.69 96.50
CA TYR A 242 75.57 31.71 95.55
C TYR A 242 74.44 30.88 96.18
N GLU A 243 73.23 30.78 95.65
CA GLU A 243 72.74 30.17 94.39
C GLU A 243 71.19 30.13 94.60
N SER A 244 70.27 30.06 93.63
CA SER A 244 70.19 29.43 92.32
C SER A 244 69.15 30.16 91.45
#